data_AF-A0A6L4AKI6-F1
#
_entry.id   AF-A0A6L4AKI6-F1
#
_cell.length_a   1.000
_cell.length_b   1.000
_cell.length_c   1.000
_cell.angle_alpha   90.00
_cell.angle_beta   90.00
_cell.angle_gamma   90.00
#
_symmetry.space_group_name_H-M   'P 1'
#
loop_
_entity.id
_entity.type
_entity.pdbx_description
1 polymer ?
#
loop_
_entity_poly.entity_id
_entity_poly.type
_entity_poly.pdbx_seq_one_letter_code
_entity_poly.pdbx_strand_id
1 'polypeptide(L)'
;MPTIHFEEIQCYNPRGIRDDVRLSAACDGHDRRTIWGPEQMRERSEIDLTSRCDPVVYYDTASIRLSGDFGFNFGSMHFDRHSDPGGNEFFFPGDLNSRYRVAYRIDPQPVASTHGRIRLIRLDCNDAQGTHDEISLRVNGAYVLNRHVMRTGWYVNFDDDRYEFPFNSACTITLSESYLEDWGRSFTLRVGEYRVARYEHEFALDAGISGDARYTLAYRMLE
;
A
#
# COMPACT_ATOMS: atom_id res chain seq x y z
N MET A 1 -17.57 -5.56 2.66
CA MET A 1 -16.30 -4.89 2.31
C MET A 1 -16.34 -4.60 0.82
N PRO A 2 -15.88 -3.43 0.36
CA PRO A 2 -15.85 -3.17 -1.07
C PRO A 2 -14.91 -4.16 -1.77
N THR A 3 -15.19 -4.42 -3.05
CA THR A 3 -14.54 -5.47 -3.83
C THR A 3 -14.00 -4.88 -5.12
N ILE A 4 -12.74 -5.18 -5.43
CA ILE A 4 -12.15 -4.86 -6.74
C ILE A 4 -12.42 -6.04 -7.66
N HIS A 5 -12.92 -5.77 -8.86
CA HIS A 5 -13.12 -6.73 -9.93
C HIS A 5 -12.16 -6.36 -11.06
N PHE A 6 -11.24 -7.24 -11.42
CA PHE A 6 -10.43 -7.05 -12.62
C PHE A 6 -11.19 -7.58 -13.82
N GLU A 7 -11.28 -6.75 -14.85
CA GLU A 7 -12.08 -7.07 -16.03
C GLU A 7 -11.16 -7.51 -17.17
N GLU A 8 -10.05 -6.81 -17.39
CA GLU A 8 -9.27 -6.96 -18.61
C GLU A 8 -7.79 -6.57 -18.41
N ILE A 9 -6.88 -7.24 -19.12
CA ILE A 9 -5.51 -6.75 -19.35
C ILE A 9 -5.26 -6.64 -20.85
N GLN A 10 -4.77 -5.48 -21.29
CA GLN A 10 -4.35 -5.22 -22.67
C GLN A 10 -2.86 -4.86 -22.73
N CYS A 11 -2.13 -5.48 -23.65
CA CYS A 11 -0.72 -5.20 -23.90
C CYS A 11 -0.54 -4.31 -25.14
N TYR A 12 0.15 -3.19 -24.97
CA TYR A 12 0.62 -2.32 -26.04
C TYR A 12 2.14 -2.43 -26.15
N ASN A 13 2.62 -3.43 -26.90
CA ASN A 13 4.05 -3.64 -27.15
C ASN A 13 4.38 -3.37 -28.63
N PRO A 14 4.88 -2.18 -29.00
CA PRO A 14 5.15 -1.83 -30.40
C PRO A 14 6.28 -2.65 -31.05
N ARG A 15 6.98 -3.51 -30.30
CA ARG A 15 8.06 -4.37 -30.80
C ARG A 15 7.61 -5.81 -31.06
N GLY A 16 6.37 -6.18 -30.69
CA GLY A 16 5.85 -7.54 -30.87
C GLY A 16 6.56 -8.61 -30.04
N ILE A 17 7.31 -8.21 -29.02
CA ILE A 17 8.00 -9.13 -28.10
C ILE A 17 6.95 -9.79 -27.18
N ARG A 18 7.19 -11.06 -26.83
CA ARG A 18 6.33 -11.78 -25.88
C ARG A 18 6.87 -11.58 -24.48
N ASP A 19 6.02 -11.09 -23.59
CA ASP A 19 6.33 -10.98 -22.17
C ASP A 19 5.44 -11.95 -21.39
N ASP A 20 6.01 -12.70 -20.44
CA ASP A 20 5.25 -13.52 -19.50
C ASP A 20 4.72 -12.61 -18.38
N VAL A 21 3.42 -12.34 -18.39
CA VAL A 21 2.80 -11.36 -17.50
C VAL A 21 2.07 -12.05 -16.37
N ARG A 22 2.28 -11.56 -15.14
CA ARG A 22 1.58 -11.98 -13.93
C ARG A 22 0.93 -10.78 -13.25
N LEU A 23 -0.30 -10.97 -12.79
CA LEU A 23 -1.02 -10.03 -11.93
C LEU A 23 -1.06 -10.60 -10.52
N SER A 24 -0.61 -9.82 -9.55
CA SER A 24 -0.63 -10.20 -8.14
C SER A 24 -1.26 -9.11 -7.28
N ALA A 25 -1.93 -9.49 -6.20
CA ALA A 25 -2.42 -8.55 -5.20
C ALA A 25 -2.01 -8.94 -3.78
N ALA A 26 -1.93 -7.92 -2.94
CA ALA A 26 -1.84 -8.05 -1.49
C ALA A 26 -2.89 -7.13 -0.86
N CYS A 27 -3.57 -7.64 0.17
CA CYS A 27 -4.59 -6.91 0.94
C CYS A 27 -4.15 -6.86 2.40
N ASP A 28 -4.38 -5.74 3.10
CA ASP A 28 -4.29 -5.66 4.57
C ASP A 28 -3.02 -6.29 5.19
N GLY A 29 -1.84 -6.09 4.58
CA GLY A 29 -0.57 -6.63 5.07
C GLY A 29 -0.37 -8.15 4.90
N HIS A 30 -1.22 -8.82 4.12
CA HIS A 30 -1.06 -10.23 3.78
C HIS A 30 -0.05 -10.47 2.64
N ASP A 31 0.52 -11.68 2.61
CA ASP A 31 1.42 -12.13 1.56
C ASP A 31 0.80 -11.93 0.17
N ARG A 32 1.60 -11.36 -0.73
CA ARG A 32 1.22 -11.11 -2.11
C ARG A 32 0.88 -12.42 -2.81
N ARG A 33 -0.36 -12.56 -3.26
CA ARG A 33 -0.85 -13.72 -4.01
C ARG A 33 -0.94 -13.38 -5.49
N THR A 34 -0.52 -14.31 -6.34
CA THR A 34 -0.79 -14.23 -7.77
C THR A 34 -2.27 -14.47 -8.01
N ILE A 35 -2.95 -13.48 -8.58
CA ILE A 35 -4.36 -13.55 -8.96
C ILE A 35 -4.49 -14.18 -10.34
N TRP A 36 -3.52 -13.91 -11.22
CA TRP A 36 -3.52 -14.36 -12.60
C TRP A 36 -2.11 -14.44 -13.20
N GLY A 37 -1.91 -15.34 -14.17
CA GLY A 37 -0.65 -15.58 -14.87
C GLY A 37 0.27 -16.60 -14.19
N PRO A 38 1.48 -16.86 -14.74
CA PRO A 38 2.02 -16.24 -15.96
C PRO A 38 1.28 -16.62 -17.23
N GLU A 39 1.10 -15.65 -18.14
CA GLU A 39 0.63 -15.88 -19.51
C GLU A 39 1.41 -14.99 -20.49
N GLN A 40 1.77 -15.53 -21.66
CA GLN A 40 2.50 -14.79 -22.68
C GLN A 40 1.58 -13.78 -23.39
N MET A 41 1.87 -12.49 -23.26
CA MET A 41 1.18 -11.42 -23.97
C MET A 41 2.01 -10.90 -25.14
N ARG A 42 1.35 -10.57 -26.25
CA ARG A 42 1.91 -9.86 -27.42
C ARG A 42 1.21 -8.52 -27.60
N GLU A 43 1.70 -7.74 -28.56
CA GLU A 43 1.02 -6.53 -29.00
C GLU A 43 -0.46 -6.80 -29.29
N ARG A 44 -1.34 -6.00 -28.68
CA ARG A 44 -2.81 -6.08 -28.75
C ARG A 44 -3.41 -7.37 -28.20
N SER A 45 -2.65 -8.17 -27.44
CA SER A 45 -3.25 -9.23 -26.65
C SER A 45 -4.18 -8.63 -25.60
N GLU A 46 -5.37 -9.20 -25.53
CA GLU A 46 -6.43 -8.87 -24.59
C GLU A 46 -6.79 -10.14 -23.83
N ILE A 47 -6.87 -10.04 -22.51
CA ILE A 47 -7.20 -11.16 -21.64
C ILE A 47 -8.35 -10.74 -20.75
N ASP A 48 -9.48 -11.41 -20.92
CA ASP A 48 -10.63 -11.32 -20.03
C ASP A 48 -10.29 -12.01 -18.70
N LEU A 49 -10.31 -11.23 -17.63
CA LEU A 49 -10.04 -11.71 -16.28
C LEU A 49 -11.32 -12.11 -15.53
N THR A 50 -12.50 -11.69 -16.00
CA THR A 50 -13.79 -11.92 -15.32
C THR A 50 -14.14 -13.40 -15.19
N SER A 51 -13.62 -14.23 -16.11
CA SER A 51 -13.87 -15.67 -16.18
C SER A 51 -12.70 -16.53 -15.67
N ARG A 52 -11.53 -15.93 -15.39
CA ARG A 52 -10.27 -16.65 -15.19
C ARG A 52 -9.65 -16.54 -13.80
N CYS A 53 -10.07 -15.57 -13.01
CA CYS A 53 -9.49 -15.28 -11.71
C CYS A 53 -10.62 -15.15 -10.70
N ASP A 54 -10.42 -15.54 -9.45
CA ASP A 54 -11.28 -15.05 -8.36
C ASP A 54 -10.81 -13.61 -8.07
N PRO A 55 -11.49 -12.58 -8.61
CA PRO A 55 -10.92 -11.24 -8.67
C PRO A 55 -11.06 -10.51 -7.33
N VAL A 56 -11.71 -11.13 -6.34
CA VAL A 56 -12.18 -10.49 -5.11
C VAL A 56 -11.02 -10.19 -4.17
N VAL A 57 -10.52 -8.96 -4.25
CA VAL A 57 -9.71 -8.35 -3.20
C VAL A 57 -10.67 -7.62 -2.26
N TYR A 58 -10.82 -8.13 -1.04
CA TYR A 58 -11.47 -7.42 0.07
C TYR A 58 -10.52 -6.35 0.60
N TYR A 59 -10.97 -5.10 0.75
CA TYR A 59 -10.06 -4.01 1.12
C TYR A 59 -10.64 -3.00 2.12
N ASP A 60 -9.79 -2.58 3.06
CA ASP A 60 -9.58 -1.16 3.38
C ASP A 60 -8.42 -0.58 2.54
N THR A 61 -7.43 -1.43 2.21
CA THR A 61 -6.33 -1.14 1.26
C THR A 61 -5.98 -2.34 0.40
N ALA A 62 -5.59 -2.09 -0.86
CA ALA A 62 -5.06 -3.11 -1.74
C ALA A 62 -3.83 -2.60 -2.49
N SER A 63 -2.83 -3.47 -2.68
CA SER A 63 -1.73 -3.23 -3.62
C SER A 63 -1.77 -4.26 -4.72
N ILE A 64 -1.68 -3.79 -5.95
CA ILE A 64 -1.76 -4.60 -7.16
C ILE A 64 -0.46 -4.41 -7.91
N ARG A 65 0.18 -5.51 -8.30
CA ARG A 65 1.47 -5.51 -9.01
C ARG A 65 1.32 -6.29 -10.31
N LEU A 66 1.83 -5.70 -11.39
CA LEU A 66 2.05 -6.38 -12.65
C LEU A 66 3.55 -6.68 -12.78
N SER A 67 3.89 -7.94 -13.04
CA SER A 67 5.27 -8.37 -13.16
C SER A 67 5.52 -9.27 -14.36
N GLY A 68 6.70 -9.15 -14.92
CA GLY A 68 7.24 -9.98 -15.98
C GLY A 68 7.90 -11.26 -15.47
N ASP A 69 8.50 -11.98 -16.41
CA ASP A 69 9.34 -13.14 -16.11
C ASP A 69 10.53 -12.76 -15.22
N PHE A 70 11.03 -13.71 -14.42
CA PHE A 70 12.10 -13.49 -13.44
C PHE A 70 11.81 -12.42 -12.35
N GLY A 71 10.54 -12.03 -12.18
CA GLY A 71 10.14 -11.08 -11.13
C GLY A 71 10.40 -9.61 -11.48
N PHE A 72 10.64 -9.29 -12.75
CA PHE A 72 10.71 -7.90 -13.22
C PHE A 72 9.40 -7.19 -12.90
N ASN A 73 9.47 -6.08 -12.19
CA ASN A 73 8.28 -5.32 -11.79
C ASN A 73 7.95 -4.30 -12.87
N PHE A 74 6.86 -4.51 -13.62
CA PHE A 74 6.34 -3.52 -14.57
C PHE A 74 5.62 -2.37 -13.85
N GLY A 75 5.26 -2.57 -12.59
CA GLY A 75 4.80 -1.51 -11.69
C GLY A 75 3.76 -1.99 -10.69
N SER A 76 3.40 -1.09 -9.78
CA SER A 76 2.38 -1.35 -8.78
C SER A 76 1.42 -0.18 -8.63
N MET A 77 0.16 -0.51 -8.34
CA MET A 77 -0.90 0.43 -8.00
C MET A 77 -1.39 0.14 -6.58
N HIS A 78 -1.71 1.21 -5.86
CA HIS A 78 -2.28 1.14 -4.51
C HIS A 78 -3.68 1.73 -4.54
N PHE A 79 -4.62 1.02 -3.93
CA PHE A 79 -6.01 1.42 -3.76
C PHE A 79 -6.25 1.67 -2.27
N ASP A 80 -6.86 2.81 -1.96
CA ASP A 80 -7.47 3.08 -0.67
C ASP A 80 -8.98 3.31 -0.84
N ARG A 81 -9.72 3.27 0.27
CA ARG A 81 -11.18 3.50 0.28
C ARG A 81 -11.61 4.92 -0.14
N HIS A 82 -10.70 5.90 -0.15
CA HIS A 82 -10.96 7.29 -0.55
C HIS A 82 -10.51 7.59 -1.98
N SER A 83 -9.93 6.60 -2.66
CA SER A 83 -9.55 6.64 -4.06
C SER A 83 -10.84 6.63 -4.85
N ASP A 84 -11.38 7.81 -5.14
CA ASP A 84 -12.41 7.97 -6.16
C ASP A 84 -11.73 7.77 -7.51
N PRO A 85 -11.81 6.58 -8.14
CA PRO A 85 -11.08 6.34 -9.35
C PRO A 85 -11.99 6.87 -10.45
N GLY A 86 -11.83 8.14 -10.80
CA GLY A 86 -12.37 8.70 -12.03
C GLY A 86 -11.86 8.01 -13.31
N GLY A 87 -11.23 6.84 -13.21
CA GLY A 87 -10.85 5.97 -14.31
C GLY A 87 -10.79 4.50 -13.87
N ASN A 88 -11.57 3.65 -14.53
CA ASN A 88 -11.58 2.19 -14.42
C ASN A 88 -10.35 1.53 -15.07
N GLU A 89 -9.26 2.28 -15.24
CA GLU A 89 -8.10 1.87 -16.04
C GLU A 89 -6.79 2.36 -15.43
N PHE A 90 -5.76 1.52 -15.49
CA PHE A 90 -4.40 1.94 -15.15
C PHE A 90 -3.35 1.41 -16.13
N PHE A 91 -2.30 2.21 -16.32
CA PHE A 91 -1.22 1.93 -17.27
C PHE A 91 0.09 1.63 -16.54
N PHE A 92 0.63 0.42 -16.72
CA PHE A 92 1.97 0.08 -16.25
C PHE A 92 3.01 0.34 -17.34
N PRO A 93 4.13 1.02 -17.02
CA PRO A 93 5.29 1.04 -17.89
C PRO A 93 5.93 -0.36 -17.89
N GLY A 94 5.76 -1.10 -18.97
CA GLY A 94 6.49 -2.34 -19.17
C GLY A 94 7.95 -2.09 -19.58
N ASP A 95 8.69 -3.18 -19.71
CA ASP A 95 10.06 -3.13 -20.20
C ASP A 95 10.07 -2.64 -21.66
N LEU A 96 11.09 -1.87 -22.04
CA LEU A 96 11.43 -1.63 -23.46
C LEU A 96 10.30 -1.06 -24.36
N ASN A 97 9.49 -0.13 -23.84
CA ASN A 97 8.35 0.56 -24.48
C ASN A 97 7.00 -0.18 -24.47
N SER A 98 6.89 -1.33 -23.80
CA SER A 98 5.58 -1.96 -23.57
C SER A 98 4.74 -1.11 -22.60
N ARG A 99 3.43 -1.01 -22.82
CA ARG A 99 2.47 -0.46 -21.85
C ARG A 99 1.35 -1.45 -21.62
N TYR A 100 0.97 -1.66 -20.36
CA TYR A 100 -0.13 -2.54 -20.02
C TYR A 100 -1.29 -1.74 -19.47
N ARG A 101 -2.47 -1.86 -20.08
CA ARG A 101 -3.72 -1.32 -19.53
C ARG A 101 -4.43 -2.42 -18.77
N VAL A 102 -4.82 -2.15 -17.54
CA VAL A 102 -5.66 -3.07 -16.76
C VAL A 102 -6.96 -2.36 -16.44
N ALA A 103 -8.08 -2.96 -16.86
CA ALA A 103 -9.41 -2.48 -16.56
C ALA A 103 -9.94 -3.14 -15.27
N TYR A 104 -10.62 -2.36 -14.45
CA TYR A 104 -11.16 -2.83 -13.18
C TYR A 104 -12.43 -2.05 -12.79
N ARG A 105 -13.27 -2.67 -11.97
CA ARG A 105 -14.43 -2.06 -11.34
C ARG A 105 -14.36 -2.25 -9.84
N ILE A 106 -14.79 -1.23 -9.11
CA ILE A 106 -14.97 -1.32 -7.67
C ILE A 106 -16.47 -1.45 -7.39
N ASP A 107 -16.87 -2.54 -6.73
CA ASP A 107 -18.22 -2.71 -6.22
C ASP A 107 -18.24 -2.21 -4.76
N PRO A 108 -18.79 -1.01 -4.49
CA PRO A 108 -18.89 -0.50 -3.13
C PRO A 108 -19.94 -1.32 -2.38
N GLN A 109 -19.54 -2.09 -1.37
CA GLN A 109 -20.53 -2.60 -0.43
C GLN A 109 -20.97 -1.50 0.53
N PRO A 110 -22.25 -1.45 0.93
CA PRO A 110 -22.69 -0.62 2.03
C PRO A 110 -21.87 -1.01 3.27
N VAL A 111 -21.23 -0.02 3.86
CA VAL A 111 -20.34 -0.20 5.01
C VAL A 111 -21.23 -0.55 6.20
N ALA A 112 -21.37 -1.85 6.47
CA ALA A 112 -21.92 -2.33 7.72
C ALA A 112 -20.89 -2.05 8.81
N SER A 113 -20.98 -0.86 9.43
CA SER A 113 -20.23 -0.37 10.60
C SER A 113 -18.69 -0.50 10.56
N THR A 114 -17.98 0.63 10.62
CA THR A 114 -16.57 0.63 11.02
C THR A 114 -16.43 -0.02 12.39
N HIS A 115 -15.58 -1.05 12.50
CA HIS A 115 -15.37 -1.78 13.76
C HIS A 115 -14.20 -1.24 14.59
N GLY A 116 -13.42 -0.29 14.06
CA GLY A 116 -12.41 0.42 14.84
C GLY A 116 -12.01 1.75 14.20
N ARG A 117 -11.49 2.65 15.03
CA ARG A 117 -10.90 3.92 14.60
C ARG A 117 -9.56 4.10 15.29
N ILE A 118 -8.59 4.66 14.58
CA ILE A 118 -7.30 5.05 15.15
C ILE A 118 -7.12 6.54 14.98
N ARG A 119 -6.63 7.21 16.02
CA ARG A 119 -6.16 8.58 15.96
C ARG A 119 -4.65 8.62 16.18
N LEU A 120 -3.91 9.15 15.22
CA LEU A 120 -2.50 9.44 15.44
C LEU A 120 -2.37 10.61 16.42
N ILE A 121 -1.37 10.59 17.30
CA ILE A 121 -1.15 11.65 18.28
C ILE A 121 0.18 12.33 18.00
N ARG A 122 1.27 11.57 17.94
CA ARG A 122 2.60 12.15 17.85
C ARG A 122 3.59 11.14 17.27
N LEU A 123 4.52 11.62 16.45
CA LEU A 123 5.68 10.86 16.01
C LEU A 123 6.94 11.54 16.52
N ASP A 124 7.74 10.81 17.29
CA ASP A 124 8.99 11.27 17.89
C ASP A 124 10.19 10.67 17.16
N CYS A 125 11.22 11.47 16.92
CA CYS A 125 12.53 11.01 16.44
C CYS A 125 13.49 10.90 17.63
N ASN A 126 13.92 9.67 17.92
CA ASN A 126 14.85 9.31 18.98
C ASN A 126 16.20 8.83 18.42
N ASP A 127 16.53 9.19 17.18
CA ASP A 127 17.79 8.82 16.53
C ASP A 127 19.00 9.31 17.35
N ALA A 128 20.01 8.47 17.54
CA ALA A 128 21.20 8.82 18.31
C ALA A 128 22.23 9.63 17.50
N GLN A 129 22.12 9.66 16.16
CA GLN A 129 23.19 10.18 15.30
C GLN A 129 23.14 11.68 15.05
N GLY A 130 22.04 12.36 15.41
CA GLY A 130 21.91 13.81 15.28
C GLY A 130 21.88 14.31 13.83
N THR A 131 21.79 13.38 12.88
CA THR A 131 21.59 13.65 11.45
C THR A 131 20.14 14.05 11.20
N HIS A 132 19.86 14.49 9.98
CA HIS A 132 18.51 14.86 9.56
C HIS A 132 18.05 13.80 8.60
N ASP A 133 16.96 13.12 8.94
CA ASP A 133 16.38 12.09 8.09
C ASP A 133 15.12 12.67 7.45
N GLU A 134 14.94 12.37 6.17
CA GLU A 134 13.69 12.68 5.49
C GLU A 134 12.77 11.46 5.60
N ILE A 135 11.67 11.62 6.32
CA ILE A 135 10.72 10.54 6.58
C ILE A 135 9.39 10.76 5.86
N SER A 136 8.64 9.68 5.71
CA SER A 136 7.23 9.71 5.34
C SER A 136 6.44 8.71 6.19
N LEU A 137 5.21 9.07 6.52
CA LEU A 137 4.28 8.23 7.27
C LEU A 137 3.04 8.00 6.42
N ARG A 138 2.67 6.73 6.28
CA ARG A 138 1.44 6.31 5.61
C ARG A 138 0.55 5.56 6.60
N VAL A 139 -0.74 5.81 6.52
CA VAL A 139 -1.78 5.01 7.18
C VAL A 139 -2.64 4.45 6.08
N ASN A 140 -2.79 3.13 6.04
CA ASN A 140 -3.53 2.45 5.00
C ASN A 140 -3.07 2.88 3.59
N GLY A 141 -1.75 2.98 3.39
CA GLY A 141 -1.15 3.36 2.10
C GLY A 141 -1.27 4.85 1.75
N ALA A 142 -2.17 5.60 2.37
CA ALA A 142 -2.33 7.04 2.18
C ALA A 142 -1.28 7.82 2.98
N TYR A 143 -0.67 8.83 2.36
CA TYR A 143 0.29 9.68 3.06
C TYR A 143 -0.40 10.57 4.09
N VAL A 144 0.04 10.43 5.34
CA VAL A 144 -0.31 11.31 6.44
C VAL A 144 0.76 12.36 6.67
N LEU A 145 2.00 11.98 6.42
CA LEU A 145 3.17 12.85 6.43
C LEU A 145 4.01 12.52 5.19
N ASN A 146 4.25 13.50 4.33
CA ASN A 146 5.04 13.32 3.13
C ASN A 146 6.36 14.10 3.25
N ARG A 147 7.48 13.43 2.95
CA ARG A 147 8.85 14.00 2.90
C ARG A 147 9.13 15.07 3.96
N HIS A 148 9.12 14.64 5.21
CA HIS A 148 9.31 15.52 6.35
C HIS A 148 10.68 15.30 6.96
N VAL A 149 11.45 16.38 7.11
CA VAL A 149 12.78 16.30 7.71
C VAL A 149 12.66 16.29 9.23
N MET A 150 13.12 15.22 9.87
CA MET A 150 13.20 15.08 11.32
C MET A 150 14.65 15.00 11.78
N ARG A 151 14.87 15.39 13.04
CA ARG A 151 16.14 15.27 13.76
C ARG A 151 15.86 14.73 15.15
N THR A 152 16.87 14.19 15.81
CA THR A 152 16.80 13.75 17.21
C THR A 152 16.12 14.77 18.11
N GLY A 153 15.15 14.30 18.90
CA GLY A 153 14.36 15.11 19.84
C GLY A 153 13.25 15.92 19.18
N TRP A 154 13.12 15.90 17.84
CA TRP A 154 12.00 16.53 17.15
C TRP A 154 10.80 15.61 17.14
N TYR A 155 9.62 16.22 17.03
CA TYR A 155 8.38 15.50 16.92
C TYR A 155 7.42 16.18 15.93
N VAL A 156 6.56 15.36 15.34
CA VAL A 156 5.39 15.81 14.57
C VAL A 156 4.16 15.55 15.41
N ASN A 157 3.32 16.57 15.57
CA ASN A 157 2.07 16.45 16.29
C ASN A 157 0.90 16.22 15.31
N PHE A 158 0.01 15.28 15.66
CA PHE A 158 -1.19 14.90 14.95
C PHE A 158 -2.47 15.17 15.77
N ASP A 159 -2.43 16.11 16.72
CA ASP A 159 -3.56 16.53 17.59
C ASP A 159 -4.71 17.23 16.83
N ASP A 160 -5.14 16.69 15.69
CA ASP A 160 -6.26 17.15 14.87
C ASP A 160 -7.10 15.93 14.44
N ASP A 161 -8.42 16.07 14.44
CA ASP A 161 -9.37 15.04 14.04
C ASP A 161 -9.16 14.55 12.59
N ARG A 162 -8.49 15.34 11.73
CA ARG A 162 -8.09 14.91 10.37
C ARG A 162 -7.12 13.72 10.35
N TYR A 163 -6.52 13.39 11.49
CA TYR A 163 -5.63 12.25 11.67
C TYR A 163 -6.32 11.06 12.37
N GLU A 164 -7.66 11.05 12.33
CA GLU A 164 -8.48 9.90 12.67
C GLU A 164 -8.78 9.07 11.43
N PHE A 165 -8.40 7.80 11.46
CA PHE A 165 -8.56 6.86 10.35
C PHE A 165 -9.49 5.72 10.76
N PRO A 166 -10.63 5.56 10.08
CA PRO A 166 -11.48 4.39 10.28
C PRO A 166 -10.85 3.15 9.62
N PHE A 167 -11.04 1.99 10.23
CA PHE A 167 -10.69 0.70 9.65
C PHE A 167 -11.66 -0.40 10.09
N ASN A 168 -11.81 -1.44 9.27
CA ASN A 168 -12.81 -2.49 9.44
C ASN A 168 -12.21 -3.78 9.98
N SER A 169 -11.10 -4.23 9.41
CA SER A 169 -10.40 -5.46 9.77
C SER A 169 -9.02 -5.15 10.33
N ALA A 170 -8.28 -4.31 9.61
CA ALA A 170 -6.91 -3.97 9.91
C ALA A 170 -6.56 -2.54 9.51
N CYS A 171 -5.64 -1.94 10.26
CA CYS A 171 -5.01 -0.67 9.92
C CYS A 171 -3.50 -0.88 9.82
N THR A 172 -2.92 -0.63 8.65
CA THR A 172 -1.48 -0.74 8.43
C THR A 172 -0.85 0.63 8.48
N ILE A 173 0.16 0.81 9.33
CA ILE A 173 0.90 2.06 9.47
C ILE A 173 2.33 1.81 9.00
N THR A 174 2.80 2.62 8.06
CA THR A 174 4.13 2.48 7.46
C THR A 174 4.94 3.76 7.63
N LEU A 175 6.16 3.65 8.16
CA LEU A 175 7.15 4.71 8.22
C LEU A 175 8.30 4.38 7.26
N SER A 176 8.71 5.33 6.43
CA SER A 176 9.83 5.17 5.48
C SER A 176 10.78 6.36 5.53
N GLU A 177 12.09 6.10 5.45
CA GLU A 177 13.16 7.09 5.27
C GLU A 177 13.62 7.16 3.80
N SER A 178 13.95 8.34 3.28
CA SER A 178 14.38 8.57 1.89
C SER A 178 15.82 8.07 1.67
N TYR A 179 16.07 7.01 0.90
CA TYR A 179 16.18 7.06 -0.57
C TYR A 179 15.69 5.79 -1.29
N LEU A 180 15.11 4.82 -0.57
CA LEU A 180 14.71 3.53 -1.12
C LEU A 180 13.32 3.16 -0.61
N GLU A 181 12.32 3.13 -1.49
CA GLU A 181 10.94 2.75 -1.17
C GLU A 181 10.83 1.36 -0.50
N ASP A 182 11.88 0.54 -0.59
CA ASP A 182 11.98 -0.81 -0.01
C ASP A 182 12.32 -0.85 1.49
N TRP A 183 12.54 0.29 2.16
CA TRP A 183 12.99 0.34 3.56
C TRP A 183 11.89 0.73 4.56
N GLY A 184 10.64 0.83 4.07
CA GLY A 184 9.49 1.11 4.93
C GLY A 184 9.29 0.03 5.99
N ARG A 185 9.16 0.45 7.25
CA ARG A 185 8.72 -0.41 8.36
C ARG A 185 7.25 -0.21 8.59
N SER A 186 6.54 -1.30 8.85
CA SER A 186 5.11 -1.22 9.09
C SER A 186 4.68 -2.15 10.20
N PHE A 187 3.60 -1.76 10.87
CA PHE A 187 2.86 -2.64 11.76
C PHE A 187 1.38 -2.59 11.39
N THR A 188 0.68 -3.65 11.77
CA THR A 188 -0.73 -3.81 11.47
C THR A 188 -1.50 -3.95 12.76
N LEU A 189 -2.51 -3.11 12.93
CA LEU A 189 -3.47 -3.18 14.01
C LEU A 189 -4.67 -3.96 13.52
N ARG A 190 -5.14 -4.98 14.25
CA ARG A 190 -6.35 -5.71 13.89
C ARG A 190 -7.48 -5.45 14.88
N VAL A 191 -8.70 -5.42 14.37
CA VAL A 191 -9.89 -5.29 15.21
C VAL A 191 -9.94 -6.45 16.22
N GLY A 192 -10.19 -6.13 17.49
CA GLY A 192 -10.24 -7.09 18.59
C GLY A 192 -8.90 -7.39 19.26
N GLU A 193 -7.77 -7.03 18.67
CA GLU A 193 -6.44 -7.19 19.31
C GLU A 193 -6.14 -6.06 20.31
N TYR A 194 -6.73 -4.88 20.10
CA TYR A 194 -6.45 -3.68 20.88
C TYR A 194 -7.72 -3.18 21.59
N ARG A 195 -7.54 -2.71 22.83
CA ARG A 195 -8.59 -2.00 23.59
C ARG A 195 -8.57 -0.52 23.24
N VAL A 196 -9.68 0.18 23.49
CA VAL A 196 -9.77 1.65 23.43
C VAL A 196 -8.81 2.26 24.47
N ALA A 197 -7.63 2.66 24.03
CA ALA A 197 -6.55 3.18 24.86
C ALA A 197 -5.49 3.88 24.01
N ARG A 198 -4.53 4.54 24.67
CA ARG A 198 -3.32 5.07 24.05
C ARG A 198 -2.25 3.99 23.99
N TYR A 199 -1.54 3.93 22.86
CA TYR A 199 -0.43 3.02 22.61
C TYR A 199 0.74 3.78 22.01
N GLU A 200 1.91 3.17 22.10
CA GLU A 200 3.14 3.63 21.48
C GLU A 200 3.75 2.47 20.71
N HIS A 201 4.22 2.74 19.50
CA HIS A 201 4.93 1.78 18.68
C HIS A 201 6.28 2.35 18.28
N GLU A 202 7.33 1.58 18.54
CA GLU A 202 8.69 1.93 18.14
C GLU A 202 9.02 1.27 16.81
N PHE A 203 9.34 2.08 15.81
CA PHE A 203 9.99 1.64 14.59
C PHE A 203 11.49 1.56 14.87
N ALA A 204 11.96 0.37 15.28
CA ALA A 204 13.37 0.08 15.52
C ALA A 204 13.88 -1.08 14.65
N LEU A 205 15.20 -1.15 14.54
CA LEU A 205 15.95 -2.17 13.81
C LEU A 205 16.22 -3.43 14.61
N ASP A 206 15.98 -4.57 13.96
CA ASP A 206 16.99 -5.63 13.87
C ASP A 206 17.39 -5.78 12.38
N ALA A 207 18.69 -5.67 12.08
CA ALA A 207 19.37 -5.85 10.78
C ALA A 207 18.98 -4.95 9.57
N GLY A 208 19.73 -3.85 9.31
CA GLY A 208 19.70 -3.20 7.99
C GLY A 208 19.97 -1.69 7.88
N ILE A 209 19.46 -0.83 8.77
CA ILE A 209 19.73 0.63 8.76
C ILE A 209 21.19 0.86 9.13
N SER A 210 21.89 1.59 8.28
CA SER A 210 23.11 2.26 8.67
C SER A 210 22.72 3.43 9.58
N GLY A 211 22.48 3.15 10.87
CA GLY A 211 22.13 4.15 11.88
C GLY A 211 21.10 3.64 12.87
N ASP A 212 21.27 3.98 14.14
CA ASP A 212 20.36 3.67 15.25
C ASP A 212 19.11 4.59 15.26
N ALA A 213 18.59 4.93 14.07
CA ALA A 213 17.44 5.80 13.96
C ALA A 213 16.20 5.09 14.54
N ARG A 214 15.59 5.71 15.55
CA ARG A 214 14.42 5.17 16.26
C ARG A 214 13.30 6.16 16.19
N TYR A 215 12.14 5.71 15.75
CA TYR A 215 10.94 6.55 15.72
C TYR A 215 9.86 5.94 16.58
N THR A 216 9.21 6.76 17.40
CA THR A 216 8.12 6.31 18.26
C THR A 216 6.83 7.00 17.86
N LEU A 217 5.84 6.22 17.44
CA LEU A 217 4.51 6.71 17.11
C LEU A 217 3.56 6.45 18.29
N ALA A 218 3.05 7.53 18.87
CA ALA A 218 1.92 7.50 19.78
C ALA A 218 0.61 7.60 19.02
N TYR A 219 -0.33 6.71 19.34
CA TYR A 219 -1.67 6.66 18.75
C TYR A 219 -2.71 6.26 19.78
N ARG A 220 -4.00 6.49 19.48
CA ARG A 220 -5.14 6.08 20.30
C ARG A 220 -6.11 5.26 19.48
N MET A 221 -6.53 4.14 20.05
CA MET A 221 -7.65 3.35 19.54
C MET A 221 -8.96 3.95 20.05
N LEU A 222 -9.92 4.09 19.16
CA LEU A 222 -11.26 4.63 19.39
C LEU A 222 -12.29 3.57 18.98
N GLU A 223 -13.49 3.63 19.58
CA GLU A 223 -14.64 2.77 19.26
C GLU A 223 -15.11 2.95 17.82
#